data_AF-A0A953BY39-F1
#
_entry.id   AF-A0A953BY39-F1
#
_cell.length_a   1.000
_cell.length_b   1.000
_cell.length_c   1.000
_cell.angle_alpha   90.00
_cell.angle_beta   90.00
_cell.angle_gamma   90.00
#
_symmetry.space_group_name_H-M   'P 1'
#
loop_
_entity.id
_entity.type
_entity.pdbx_description
1 polymer ?
#
loop_
_entity_poly.entity_id
_entity_poly.type
_entity_poly.pdbx_seq_one_letter_code
_entity_poly.pdbx_strand_id
1 'polypeptide(L)'
;MFTSWAKLIILYLIVGVICTFPLSQSLTKIHIPFVLMILGIIVFMSYFQGTFFEDFQDDHLAWCLAHKMPPLSLISQKLWASFLYLIVPLCIAYVFNLLFWIPSAQLPIYLTAFSLTLLSLSGWCLLLTLIQGKNQSILAIFILPLAIPSLLIAQSLFSAIALGQEASYYLAMQGGIALFSTAISALLSPFIIRSMSW
;
A
#
# COMPACT_ATOMS: atom_id res chain seq x y z
N MET A 1 -1.50 -18.22 -9.84
CA MET A 1 -2.20 -16.93 -9.66
C MET A 1 -3.19 -16.98 -8.49
N PHE A 2 -4.27 -17.77 -8.56
CA PHE A 2 -5.23 -17.98 -7.45
C PHE A 2 -4.60 -18.48 -6.14
N THR A 3 -3.57 -19.33 -6.22
CA THR A 3 -2.88 -19.88 -5.06
C THR A 3 -2.12 -18.83 -4.25
N SER A 4 -1.68 -17.72 -4.86
CA SER A 4 -1.00 -16.64 -4.14
C SER A 4 -1.99 -15.70 -3.44
N TRP A 5 -3.10 -15.37 -4.12
CA TRP A 5 -4.20 -14.61 -3.51
C TRP A 5 -4.79 -15.32 -2.30
N ALA A 6 -5.10 -16.62 -2.45
CA ALA A 6 -5.67 -17.41 -1.36
C ALA A 6 -4.73 -17.45 -0.16
N LYS A 7 -3.42 -17.64 -0.37
CA LYS A 7 -2.43 -17.62 0.71
C LYS A 7 -2.41 -16.27 1.45
N LEU A 8 -2.40 -15.17 0.71
CA LEU A 8 -2.33 -13.83 1.30
C LEU A 8 -3.62 -13.49 2.07
N ILE A 9 -4.79 -13.82 1.51
CA ILE A 9 -6.09 -13.63 2.16
C ILE A 9 -6.18 -14.48 3.42
N ILE A 10 -5.85 -15.78 3.34
CA ILE A 10 -5.92 -16.71 4.47
C ILE A 10 -4.96 -16.28 5.58
N LEU A 11 -3.71 -15.93 5.22
CA LEU A 11 -2.71 -15.45 6.18
C LEU A 11 -3.22 -14.21 6.90
N TYR A 12 -3.69 -13.21 6.15
CA TYR A 12 -4.21 -11.97 6.71
C TYR A 12 -5.44 -12.22 7.60
N LEU A 13 -6.33 -13.14 7.22
CA LEU A 13 -7.53 -13.48 7.98
C LEU A 13 -7.17 -14.19 9.29
N ILE A 14 -6.31 -15.20 9.26
CA ILE A 14 -5.90 -15.93 10.47
C ILE A 14 -5.19 -14.99 11.44
N VAL A 15 -4.19 -14.23 10.95
CA VAL A 15 -3.44 -13.31 11.81
C VAL A 15 -4.33 -12.17 12.29
N GLY A 16 -5.20 -11.63 11.43
CA GLY A 16 -6.17 -10.60 11.77
C GLY A 16 -7.10 -11.03 12.90
N VAL A 17 -7.68 -12.23 12.81
CA VAL A 17 -8.54 -12.80 13.87
C VAL A 17 -7.75 -13.00 15.16
N ILE A 18 -6.55 -13.59 15.10
CA ILE A 18 -5.72 -13.82 16.30
C ILE A 18 -5.38 -12.49 17.00
N CYS A 19 -5.00 -11.46 16.24
CA CYS A 19 -4.65 -10.14 16.79
C CYS A 19 -5.87 -9.39 17.34
N THR A 20 -7.05 -9.56 16.74
CA THR A 20 -8.27 -8.83 17.12
C THR A 20 -9.12 -9.54 18.17
N PHE A 21 -8.98 -10.86 18.32
CA PHE A 21 -9.68 -11.66 19.34
C PHE A 21 -9.50 -11.12 20.78
N PRO A 22 -8.30 -10.82 21.28
CA PRO A 22 -8.15 -10.25 22.63
C PRO A 22 -8.79 -8.85 22.75
N LEU A 23 -8.70 -8.03 21.70
CA LEU A 23 -9.28 -6.68 21.67
C LEU A 23 -10.81 -6.72 21.72
N SER A 24 -11.41 -7.75 21.12
CA SER A 24 -12.86 -7.95 21.10
C SER A 24 -13.49 -8.17 22.47
N GLN A 25 -12.70 -8.62 23.45
CA GLN A 25 -13.17 -8.88 24.82
C GLN A 25 -13.10 -7.62 25.70
N SER A 26 -12.59 -6.51 25.18
CA SER A 26 -12.37 -5.28 25.92
C SER A 26 -13.24 -4.12 25.40
N LEU A 27 -13.25 -2.99 26.11
CA LEU A 27 -13.87 -1.73 25.66
C LEU A 27 -13.14 -1.09 24.46
N THR A 28 -11.98 -1.63 24.05
CA THR A 28 -11.13 -1.08 22.98
C THR A 28 -11.52 -1.50 21.57
N LYS A 29 -12.75 -2.03 21.37
CA LYS A 29 -13.28 -2.46 20.06
C LYS A 29 -13.17 -1.39 18.97
N ILE A 30 -13.20 -0.12 19.36
CA ILE A 30 -13.05 1.06 18.49
C ILE A 30 -11.70 1.04 17.72
N HIS A 31 -10.67 0.40 18.26
CA HIS A 31 -9.34 0.33 17.64
C HIS A 31 -9.14 -0.85 16.69
N ILE A 32 -10.09 -1.78 16.60
CA ILE A 32 -9.98 -2.98 15.74
C ILE A 32 -9.68 -2.62 14.28
N PRO A 33 -10.38 -1.65 13.63
CA PRO A 33 -10.11 -1.30 12.24
C PRO A 33 -8.71 -0.77 12.01
N PHE A 34 -8.18 -0.04 13.00
CA PHE A 34 -6.85 0.54 12.96
C PHE A 34 -5.77 -0.53 13.11
N VAL A 35 -5.95 -1.48 14.02
CA VAL A 35 -5.03 -2.63 14.18
C VAL A 35 -4.99 -3.46 12.90
N LEU A 36 -6.16 -3.75 12.31
CA LEU A 36 -6.25 -4.44 11.03
C LEU A 36 -5.59 -3.62 9.90
N MET A 37 -5.78 -2.29 9.87
CA MET A 37 -5.11 -1.43 8.90
C MET A 37 -3.59 -1.51 9.02
N ILE A 38 -3.03 -1.40 10.23
CA ILE A 38 -1.58 -1.53 10.47
C ILE A 38 -1.09 -2.90 10.01
N LEU A 39 -1.79 -3.98 10.38
CA LEU A 39 -1.43 -5.33 9.93
C LEU A 39 -1.44 -5.41 8.39
N GLY A 40 -2.40 -4.77 7.75
CA GLY A 40 -2.52 -4.73 6.29
C GLY A 40 -1.37 -3.99 5.64
N ILE A 41 -0.93 -2.88 6.25
CA ILE A 41 0.24 -2.11 5.82
C ILE A 41 1.52 -2.94 5.99
N ILE A 42 1.67 -3.67 7.10
CA ILE A 42 2.84 -4.55 7.31
C ILE A 42 2.89 -5.64 6.23
N VAL A 43 1.79 -6.36 6.01
CA VAL A 43 1.72 -7.39 4.96
C VAL A 43 1.97 -6.78 3.58
N PHE A 44 1.39 -5.61 3.29
CA PHE A 44 1.65 -4.88 2.06
C PHE A 44 3.14 -4.64 1.87
N MET A 45 3.82 -4.06 2.87
CA MET A 45 5.25 -3.72 2.78
C MET A 45 6.13 -4.95 2.58
N SER A 46 5.85 -6.04 3.29
CA SER A 46 6.61 -7.29 3.19
C SER A 46 6.54 -7.93 1.81
N TYR A 47 5.37 -7.88 1.16
CA TYR A 47 5.17 -8.49 -0.15
C TYR A 47 5.45 -7.52 -1.31
N PHE A 48 5.33 -6.21 -1.09
CA PHE A 48 5.58 -5.21 -2.12
C PHE A 48 7.03 -5.26 -2.58
N GLN A 49 7.99 -5.38 -1.66
CA GLN A 49 9.40 -5.47 -2.02
C GLN A 49 9.67 -6.64 -2.97
N GLY A 50 9.19 -7.84 -2.66
CA GLY A 50 9.39 -9.01 -3.53
C GLY A 50 8.78 -8.89 -4.93
N THR A 51 7.73 -8.08 -5.11
CA THR A 51 7.05 -7.90 -6.41
C THR A 51 7.84 -7.01 -7.37
N PHE A 52 8.73 -6.15 -6.85
CA PHE A 52 9.52 -5.21 -7.64
C PHE A 52 11.01 -5.57 -7.61
N PHE A 53 11.54 -5.93 -6.45
CA PHE A 53 12.97 -6.10 -6.25
C PHE A 53 13.59 -7.14 -7.19
N GLU A 54 12.89 -8.25 -7.48
CA GLU A 54 13.37 -9.30 -8.40
C GLU A 54 13.53 -8.80 -9.85
N ASP A 55 12.62 -7.95 -10.34
CA ASP A 55 12.70 -7.42 -11.71
C ASP A 55 13.71 -6.29 -11.89
N PHE A 56 14.08 -5.61 -10.79
CA PHE A 56 14.96 -4.45 -10.80
C PHE A 56 16.40 -4.76 -10.38
N GLN A 57 16.66 -5.92 -9.77
CA GLN A 57 18.02 -6.34 -9.39
C GLN A 57 18.82 -7.00 -10.51
N ASP A 58 18.16 -7.56 -11.53
CA ASP A 58 18.86 -8.27 -12.61
C ASP A 58 18.76 -7.54 -13.94
N ASP A 59 19.65 -7.91 -14.87
CA ASP A 59 19.78 -7.45 -16.26
C ASP A 59 18.46 -7.37 -17.04
N HIS A 60 17.34 -7.83 -16.48
CA HIS A 60 15.99 -7.63 -16.98
C HIS A 60 15.63 -6.15 -17.18
N LEU A 61 15.96 -5.24 -16.25
CA LEU A 61 15.69 -3.81 -16.48
C LEU A 61 16.53 -3.27 -17.63
N ALA A 62 17.82 -3.64 -17.69
CA ALA A 62 18.71 -3.29 -18.79
C ALA A 62 18.23 -3.88 -20.13
N TRP A 63 17.73 -5.11 -20.11
CA TRP A 63 17.15 -5.83 -21.25
C TRP A 63 15.88 -5.14 -21.75
N CYS A 64 14.96 -4.77 -20.86
CA CYS A 64 13.74 -4.02 -21.21
C CYS A 64 14.08 -2.67 -21.86
N LEU A 65 15.09 -1.96 -21.31
CA LEU A 65 15.57 -0.70 -21.89
C LEU A 65 16.23 -0.92 -23.27
N ALA A 66 17.03 -1.97 -23.42
CA ALA A 66 17.64 -2.34 -24.70
C ALA A 66 16.61 -2.69 -25.79
N HIS A 67 15.48 -3.28 -25.39
CA HIS A 67 14.36 -3.60 -26.29
C HIS A 67 13.38 -2.42 -26.50
N LYS A 68 13.80 -1.19 -26.17
CA LYS A 68 13.04 0.06 -26.39
C LYS A 68 11.70 0.13 -25.65
N MET A 69 11.51 -0.63 -24.56
CA MET A 69 10.34 -0.40 -23.71
C MET A 69 10.48 0.93 -22.98
N PRO A 70 9.49 1.84 -23.09
CA PRO A 70 9.56 3.11 -22.37
C PRO A 70 9.45 2.85 -20.86
N PRO A 71 10.34 3.43 -20.02
CA PRO A 71 10.34 3.21 -18.58
C PRO A 71 8.97 3.43 -17.93
N LEU A 72 8.26 4.47 -18.38
CA LEU A 72 6.91 4.81 -17.90
C LEU A 72 5.92 3.65 -18.07
N SER A 73 5.99 2.91 -19.19
CA SER A 73 5.12 1.75 -19.43
C SER A 73 5.46 0.59 -18.51
N LEU A 74 6.74 0.38 -18.21
CA LEU A 74 7.16 -0.68 -17.29
C LEU A 74 6.65 -0.38 -15.87
N ILE A 75 6.82 0.87 -15.43
CA ILE A 75 6.36 1.33 -14.11
C ILE A 75 4.84 1.26 -14.00
N SER A 76 4.10 1.71 -15.02
CA SER A 76 2.63 1.68 -14.98
C SER A 76 2.08 0.25 -14.99
N GLN A 77 2.68 -0.65 -15.76
CA GLN A 77 2.33 -2.08 -15.74
C GLN A 77 2.59 -2.69 -14.36
N LYS A 78 3.70 -2.35 -13.71
CA LYS A 78 4.02 -2.87 -12.37
C LYS A 78 3.11 -2.28 -11.30
N LEU A 79 2.83 -0.97 -11.31
CA LEU A 79 1.84 -0.37 -10.41
C LEU A 79 0.46 -1.02 -10.57
N TRP A 80 0.03 -1.26 -11.82
CA TRP A 80 -1.23 -1.94 -12.10
C TRP A 80 -1.22 -3.40 -11.62
N ALA A 81 -0.12 -4.11 -11.85
CA ALA A 81 0.07 -5.46 -11.35
C ALA A 81 -0.01 -5.48 -9.82
N SER A 82 0.70 -4.60 -9.12
CA SER A 82 0.63 -4.51 -7.65
C SER A 82 -0.75 -4.15 -7.13
N PHE A 83 -1.48 -3.29 -7.84
CA PHE A 83 -2.86 -3.01 -7.51
C PHE A 83 -3.71 -4.30 -7.54
N LEU A 84 -3.64 -5.06 -8.62
CA LEU A 84 -4.40 -6.30 -8.75
C LEU A 84 -3.91 -7.41 -7.81
N TYR A 85 -2.60 -7.66 -7.74
CA TYR A 85 -2.05 -8.81 -7.03
C TYR A 85 -1.91 -8.65 -5.53
N LEU A 86 -1.92 -7.41 -5.04
CA LEU A 86 -1.62 -7.12 -3.65
C LEU A 86 -2.71 -6.26 -3.01
N ILE A 87 -3.05 -5.11 -3.61
CA ILE A 87 -4.02 -4.18 -3.01
C ILE A 87 -5.42 -4.78 -2.98
N VAL A 88 -5.91 -5.32 -4.11
CA VAL A 88 -7.24 -5.93 -4.19
C VAL A 88 -7.42 -7.10 -3.20
N PRO A 89 -6.56 -8.13 -3.17
CA PRO A 89 -6.72 -9.23 -2.21
C PRO A 89 -6.59 -8.78 -0.75
N LEU A 90 -5.71 -7.81 -0.44
CA LEU A 90 -5.64 -7.22 0.90
C LEU A 90 -6.92 -6.49 1.28
N CYS A 91 -7.49 -5.70 0.37
CA CYS A 91 -8.76 -5.00 0.58
C CYS A 91 -9.91 -5.98 0.84
N ILE A 92 -9.97 -7.07 0.07
CA ILE A 92 -10.95 -8.14 0.27
C ILE A 92 -10.77 -8.76 1.66
N ALA A 93 -9.54 -9.14 2.02
CA ALA A 93 -9.25 -9.74 3.32
C ALA A 93 -9.52 -8.78 4.49
N TYR A 94 -9.29 -7.48 4.31
CA TYR A 94 -9.61 -6.43 5.27
C TYR A 94 -11.11 -6.33 5.53
N VAL A 95 -11.91 -6.26 4.47
CA VAL A 95 -13.39 -6.21 4.58
C VAL A 95 -13.94 -7.48 5.22
N PHE A 96 -13.42 -8.65 4.84
CA PHE A 96 -13.82 -9.92 5.47
C PHE A 96 -13.54 -9.95 6.97
N ASN A 97 -12.40 -9.42 7.42
CA ASN A 97 -12.14 -9.29 8.85
C ASN A 97 -13.07 -8.29 9.53
N LEU A 98 -13.35 -7.15 8.89
CA LEU A 98 -14.23 -6.12 9.47
C LEU A 98 -15.69 -6.55 9.60
N LEU A 99 -16.18 -7.46 8.75
CA LEU A 99 -17.54 -8.00 8.83
C LEU A 99 -17.86 -8.63 10.19
N PHE A 100 -16.86 -9.12 10.93
CA PHE A 100 -17.04 -9.68 12.26
C PHE A 100 -17.23 -8.63 13.36
N TRP A 101 -16.83 -7.38 13.11
CA TRP A 101 -16.66 -6.38 14.17
C TRP A 101 -17.48 -5.10 13.95
N ILE A 102 -17.83 -4.77 12.70
CA ILE A 102 -18.41 -3.48 12.32
C ILE A 102 -19.72 -3.65 11.52
N PRO A 103 -20.71 -2.75 11.70
CA PRO A 103 -21.91 -2.73 10.87
C PRO A 103 -21.60 -2.61 9.37
N SER A 104 -22.35 -3.34 8.55
CA SER A 104 -22.15 -3.38 7.09
C SER A 104 -22.24 -2.01 6.41
N ALA A 105 -23.02 -1.07 6.98
CA ALA A 105 -23.18 0.29 6.47
C ALA A 105 -21.87 1.10 6.45
N GLN A 106 -20.92 0.82 7.35
CA GLN A 106 -19.65 1.55 7.45
C GLN A 106 -18.53 0.92 6.62
N LEU A 107 -18.71 -0.32 6.14
CA LEU A 107 -17.69 -1.05 5.38
C LEU A 107 -17.19 -0.32 4.12
N PRO A 108 -18.03 0.34 3.30
CA PRO A 108 -17.54 1.04 2.11
C PRO A 108 -16.56 2.18 2.46
N ILE A 109 -16.78 2.84 3.59
CA ILE A 109 -15.94 3.95 4.05
C ILE A 109 -14.58 3.40 4.51
N TYR A 110 -14.57 2.31 5.28
CA TYR A 110 -13.31 1.66 5.68
C TYR A 110 -12.54 1.06 4.49
N LEU A 111 -13.25 0.49 3.51
CA LEU A 111 -12.64 -0.05 2.30
C LEU A 111 -11.99 1.05 1.44
N THR A 112 -12.70 2.17 1.25
CA THR A 112 -12.16 3.32 0.50
C THR A 112 -10.97 3.94 1.25
N ALA A 113 -11.06 4.12 2.56
CA ALA A 113 -9.94 4.59 3.38
C ALA A 113 -8.71 3.68 3.27
N PHE A 114 -8.90 2.37 3.39
CA PHE A 114 -7.81 1.39 3.34
C PHE A 114 -7.18 1.31 1.94
N SER A 115 -8.00 1.23 0.89
CA SER A 115 -7.50 1.17 -0.49
C SER A 115 -6.71 2.43 -0.88
N LEU A 116 -7.18 3.62 -0.51
CA LEU A 116 -6.44 4.87 -0.74
C LEU A 116 -5.11 4.91 0.03
N THR A 117 -5.07 4.34 1.23
CA THR A 117 -3.84 4.22 2.03
C THR A 117 -2.84 3.26 1.40
N LEU A 118 -3.29 2.11 0.89
CA LEU A 118 -2.39 1.18 0.18
C LEU A 118 -1.91 1.77 -1.15
N LEU A 119 -2.78 2.47 -1.87
CA LEU A 119 -2.45 3.11 -3.14
C LEU A 119 -1.44 4.24 -2.91
N SER A 120 -1.61 5.05 -1.87
CA SER A 120 -0.63 6.10 -1.55
C SER A 120 0.74 5.51 -1.23
N LEU A 121 0.79 4.46 -0.41
CA LEU A 121 2.01 3.77 -0.03
C LEU A 121 2.69 3.08 -1.22
N SER A 122 1.92 2.52 -2.16
CA SER A 122 2.49 1.87 -3.35
C SER A 122 3.37 2.79 -4.18
N GLY A 123 2.96 4.06 -4.36
CA GLY A 123 3.76 5.05 -5.08
C GLY A 123 5.10 5.31 -4.40
N TRP A 124 5.10 5.46 -3.07
CA TRP A 124 6.30 5.70 -2.28
C TRP A 124 7.22 4.48 -2.21
N CYS A 125 6.66 3.29 -2.00
CA CYS A 125 7.42 2.05 -1.97
C CYS A 125 8.10 1.77 -3.31
N LEU A 126 7.44 2.06 -4.44
CA LEU A 126 8.06 1.89 -5.75
C LEU A 126 9.31 2.75 -5.89
N LEU A 127 9.23 4.03 -5.52
CA LEU A 127 10.38 4.94 -5.56
C LEU A 127 11.51 4.45 -4.65
N LEU A 128 11.18 4.00 -3.43
CA LEU A 128 12.18 3.46 -2.50
C LEU A 128 12.86 2.21 -3.05
N THR A 129 12.11 1.28 -3.66
CA THR A 129 12.68 0.07 -4.27
C THR A 129 13.63 0.40 -5.41
N LEU A 130 13.27 1.37 -6.27
CA LEU A 130 14.17 1.82 -7.35
C LEU A 130 15.47 2.40 -6.79
N ILE A 131 15.39 3.22 -5.74
CA ILE A 131 16.56 3.89 -5.17
C ILE A 131 17.50 2.93 -4.45
N GLN A 132 16.96 1.87 -3.83
CA GLN A 132 17.73 0.86 -3.12
C GLN A 132 18.63 0.02 -4.04
N GLY A 133 18.29 -0.14 -5.33
CA GLY A 133 19.03 -1.01 -6.26
C GLY A 133 20.50 -0.62 -6.53
N LYS A 134 20.90 0.65 -6.35
CA LYS A 134 22.26 1.13 -6.69
C LYS A 134 22.83 2.18 -5.72
N ASN A 135 22.61 2.05 -4.41
CA ASN A 135 23.33 2.85 -3.38
C ASN A 135 23.00 4.36 -3.33
N GLN A 136 21.81 4.80 -3.74
CA GLN A 136 21.40 6.22 -3.67
C GLN A 136 20.74 6.57 -2.32
N SER A 137 21.49 6.48 -1.21
CA SER A 137 20.96 6.66 0.15
C SER A 137 20.32 8.03 0.41
N ILE A 138 20.80 9.09 -0.25
CA ILE A 138 20.34 10.47 -0.01
C ILE A 138 18.90 10.68 -0.49
N LEU A 139 18.53 10.14 -1.67
CA LEU A 139 17.17 10.26 -2.19
C LEU A 139 16.15 9.48 -1.33
N ALA A 140 16.55 8.34 -0.77
CA ALA A 140 15.71 7.59 0.16
C ALA A 140 15.39 8.39 1.44
N ILE A 141 16.35 9.17 1.95
CA ILE A 141 16.15 10.05 3.12
C ILE A 141 15.16 11.17 2.83
N PHE A 142 15.04 11.65 1.59
CA PHE A 142 14.05 12.66 1.20
C PHE A 142 12.66 12.08 0.91
N ILE A 143 12.57 10.81 0.52
CA ILE A 143 11.31 10.16 0.14
C ILE A 143 10.61 9.50 1.32
N LEU A 144 11.36 8.94 2.28
CA LEU A 144 10.79 8.33 3.48
C LEU A 144 9.89 9.30 4.29
N PRO A 145 10.26 10.58 4.51
CA PRO A 145 9.42 11.54 5.22
C PRO A 145 8.11 11.84 4.52
N LEU A 146 8.02 11.64 3.20
CA LEU A 146 6.80 11.88 2.42
C LEU A 146 5.74 10.78 2.62
N ALA A 147 6.13 9.58 3.08
CA ALA A 147 5.19 8.54 3.45
C ALA A 147 4.52 8.80 4.83
N ILE A 148 5.18 9.56 5.71
CA ILE A 148 4.70 9.85 7.07
C ILE A 148 3.37 10.62 7.05
N PRO A 149 3.19 11.71 6.27
CA PRO A 149 1.90 12.38 6.14
C PRO A 149 0.75 11.45 5.77
N SER A 150 0.99 10.50 4.85
CA SER A 150 -0.04 9.53 4.46
C SER A 150 -0.46 8.63 5.63
N LEU A 151 0.48 8.21 6.48
CA LEU A 151 0.17 7.37 7.63
C LEU A 151 -0.55 8.15 8.74
N LEU A 152 -0.14 9.41 8.97
CA LEU A 152 -0.81 10.30 9.94
C LEU A 152 -2.25 10.61 9.53
N ILE A 153 -2.47 10.87 8.24
CA ILE A 153 -3.81 11.16 7.71
C ILE A 153 -4.67 9.89 7.72
N ALA A 154 -4.11 8.75 7.33
CA ALA A 154 -4.80 7.47 7.50
C ALA A 154 -5.20 7.24 8.97
N GLN A 155 -4.29 7.39 9.93
CA GLN A 155 -4.63 7.26 11.36
C GLN A 155 -5.78 8.19 11.76
N SER A 156 -5.72 9.47 11.38
CA SER A 156 -6.78 10.44 11.68
C SER A 156 -8.12 10.03 11.04
N LEU A 157 -8.10 9.54 9.80
CA LEU A 157 -9.26 9.06 9.07
C LEU A 157 -9.92 7.87 9.78
N PHE A 158 -9.15 6.82 10.09
CA PHE A 158 -9.67 5.64 10.79
C PHE A 158 -10.20 5.99 12.18
N SER A 159 -9.58 6.94 12.88
CA SER A 159 -10.08 7.42 14.17
C SER A 159 -11.39 8.21 14.04
N ALA A 160 -11.53 9.06 13.03
CA ALA A 160 -12.75 9.82 12.77
C ALA A 160 -13.92 8.90 12.43
N ILE A 161 -13.69 7.88 11.60
CA ILE A 161 -14.73 6.89 11.26
C ILE A 161 -15.12 6.08 12.50
N ALA A 162 -14.15 5.67 13.32
CA ALA A 162 -14.41 4.87 14.51
C ALA A 162 -15.19 5.65 15.60
N LEU A 163 -15.03 6.98 15.66
CA LEU A 163 -15.80 7.87 16.54
C LEU A 163 -17.13 8.33 15.92
N GLY A 164 -17.47 7.91 14.70
CA GLY A 164 -18.70 8.31 14.01
C GLY A 164 -18.72 9.79 13.59
N GLN A 165 -17.55 10.42 13.45
CA GLN A 165 -17.40 11.79 12.99
C GLN A 165 -17.42 11.88 11.46
N GLU A 166 -17.58 13.09 10.91
CA GLU A 166 -17.46 13.31 9.47
C GLU A 166 -16.04 12.98 8.98
N ALA A 167 -15.94 11.94 8.15
CA ALA A 167 -14.68 11.47 7.57
C ALA A 167 -14.40 12.05 6.16
N SER A 168 -15.30 12.87 5.61
CA SER A 168 -15.24 13.39 4.24
C SER A 168 -13.97 14.18 3.95
N TYR A 169 -13.58 15.07 4.87
CA TYR A 169 -12.36 15.86 4.78
C TYR A 169 -11.11 14.97 4.72
N TYR A 170 -11.00 14.00 5.64
CA TYR A 170 -9.85 13.10 5.70
C TYR A 170 -9.79 12.13 4.51
N LEU A 171 -10.94 11.67 4.00
CA LEU A 171 -11.01 10.87 2.78
C LEU A 171 -10.52 11.65 1.56
N ALA A 172 -10.96 12.90 1.40
CA ALA A 172 -10.51 13.76 0.31
C ALA A 172 -9.00 14.02 0.40
N MET A 173 -8.48 14.27 1.61
CA MET A 173 -7.05 14.48 1.83
C MET A 173 -6.24 13.22 1.52
N GLN A 174 -6.68 12.05 1.99
CA GLN A 174 -6.03 10.77 1.70
C GLN A 174 -6.07 10.43 0.20
N GLY A 175 -7.20 10.73 -0.47
CA GLY A 175 -7.33 10.59 -1.92
C GLY A 175 -6.38 11.49 -2.68
N GLY A 176 -6.25 12.75 -2.27
CA GLY A 176 -5.29 13.70 -2.84
C GLY A 176 -3.85 13.21 -2.69
N ILE A 177 -3.48 12.67 -1.52
CA ILE A 177 -2.15 12.10 -1.28
C ILE A 177 -1.91 10.86 -2.12
N ALA A 178 -2.91 10.00 -2.29
CA ALA A 178 -2.80 8.79 -3.10
C ALA A 178 -2.59 9.12 -4.58
N LEU A 179 -3.31 10.11 -5.12
CA LEU A 179 -3.09 10.62 -6.48
C LEU A 179 -1.72 11.28 -6.62
N PHE A 180 -1.34 12.10 -5.64
CA PHE A 180 -0.05 12.77 -5.64
C PHE A 180 1.12 11.79 -5.62
N SER A 181 1.07 10.78 -4.73
CA SER A 181 2.16 9.80 -4.60
C SER A 181 2.28 8.92 -5.84
N THR A 182 1.16 8.50 -6.45
CA THR A 182 1.18 7.72 -7.69
C THR A 182 1.63 8.56 -8.89
N ALA A 183 1.20 9.82 -8.99
CA ALA A 183 1.66 10.74 -10.03
C ALA A 183 3.17 11.01 -9.92
N ILE A 184 3.66 11.35 -8.72
CA ILE A 184 5.10 11.58 -8.49
C ILE A 184 5.89 10.30 -8.75
N SER A 185 5.39 9.15 -8.29
CA SER A 185 6.03 7.86 -8.54
C SER A 185 6.16 7.60 -10.05
N ALA A 186 5.09 7.75 -10.81
CA ALA A 186 5.10 7.58 -12.26
C ALA A 186 6.03 8.57 -12.98
N LEU A 187 6.10 9.82 -12.49
CA LEU A 187 6.91 10.88 -13.11
C LEU A 187 8.40 10.78 -12.77
N LEU A 188 8.75 10.49 -11.51
CA LEU A 188 10.16 10.45 -11.06
C LEU A 188 10.85 9.15 -11.43
N SER A 189 10.12 8.03 -11.46
CA SER A 189 10.71 6.71 -11.70
C SER A 189 11.47 6.60 -13.03
N PRO A 190 11.01 7.17 -14.17
CA PRO A 190 11.80 7.21 -15.40
C PRO A 190 13.12 7.99 -15.27
N PHE A 191 13.15 9.09 -14.51
CA PHE A 191 14.37 9.86 -14.27
C PHE A 191 15.35 9.05 -13.41
N ILE A 192 14.85 8.38 -12.37
CA ILE A 192 15.66 7.51 -11.52
C ILE A 192 16.28 6.38 -12.36
N ILE A 193 15.47 5.70 -13.18
CA ILE A 193 15.94 4.62 -14.07
C ILE A 193 16.99 5.11 -15.08
N ARG A 194 16.84 6.33 -15.64
CA ARG A 194 17.84 6.92 -16.54
C ARG A 194 19.12 7.34 -15.83
N SER A 195 19.03 7.76 -14.57
CA SER A 195 20.17 8.17 -13.75
C SER A 195 21.00 6.99 -13.24
N MET A 196 20.43 5.78 -13.25
CA MET A 196 21.19 4.56 -13.02
C MET A 196 22.20 4.42 -14.15
N SER A 197 23.48 4.53 -13.83
CA SER A 197 24.56 4.19 -14.77
C SER A 197 24.48 2.70 -15.07
N TRP A 198 24.20 2.34 -16.32
CA TRP A 198 24.23 0.96 -16.83
C TRP A 198 25.59 0.70 -17.45
#